data_AF-Q1X6A8-F1
#
_entry.id   AF-Q1X6A8-F1
#
_cell.length_a   1.000
_cell.length_b   1.000
_cell.length_c   1.000
_cell.angle_alpha   90.00
_cell.angle_beta   90.00
_cell.angle_gamma   90.00
#
_symmetry.space_group_name_H-M   'P 1'
#
loop_
_entity.id
_entity.type
_entity.pdbx_description
1 polymer ?
#
loop_
_entity_poly.entity_id
_entity_poly.type
_entity_poly.pdbx_seq_one_letter_code
_entity_poly.pdbx_strand_id
1 'polypeptide(L)'
;FGTVEYHYDILAKRMRELSFLNNGVRIRLTDLRSGKEDDFAFAGGVKGFVEYINKTKTNLHPTVFFANGEKDGVGVEVAMQWNDSYNENVLCFTNNIPQRDGGTHLTGLRAAMTRVINKYITDNEIAKKAKVETTGDDMREGLSCVLSVKVPEPKFSSQTKDKLVSSEVRAPVEEVVAKALEEFLLETPTDAKIICGKIVEAARARDAARKAREMTRRKGVLDGVGLPGKLADCQEKDPAKCEIYIVEGDSAGGSAKQGRDRKFQAILPLRGKVLNVEKARYDKLLSSEQIVTLVTALGCGIGKDDYNLDKLRYHRIIIMTDADVDGAHIRTLLLTFFYRQMPEMVERGYVYIAQPPLYKIKAGKDERYLKDDAELNAHMLRLALQGSELVPSENGAAISGDALGELARSYLLSQSVIGRLSRLYDPAALEAIMDGVSIDLSSEESTEASAKALHAALHDETLKNEVRVVPSYDPVRELRSLRVERAHHGNVRVSVIDEEFQHTADYQQLVTTAKTFEGLIQAGAVIKRGERSMAVTDFKSAMKWLLADAERNVSKQRYKG
;
A
#
# COMPACT_ATOMS: atom_id res chain seq x y z
N PHE A 1 -6.09 -20.71 -9.44
CA PHE A 1 -5.49 -19.51 -8.83
C PHE A 1 -4.46 -19.95 -7.79
N GLY A 2 -3.35 -19.22 -7.61
CA GLY A 2 -2.43 -19.44 -6.49
C GLY A 2 -2.97 -18.83 -5.19
N THR A 3 -2.11 -18.50 -4.22
CA THR A 3 -2.50 -17.74 -3.01
C THR A 3 -3.06 -16.37 -3.41
N VAL A 4 -4.32 -16.09 -3.08
CA VAL A 4 -4.99 -14.81 -3.34
C VAL A 4 -5.10 -14.05 -2.02
N GLU A 5 -4.39 -12.93 -1.90
CA GLU A 5 -4.46 -12.05 -0.74
C GLU A 5 -5.22 -10.77 -1.06
N TYR A 6 -6.32 -10.53 -0.37
CA TYR A 6 -7.09 -9.29 -0.50
C TYR A 6 -6.52 -8.21 0.41
N HIS A 7 -6.25 -7.03 -0.16
CA HIS A 7 -5.80 -5.86 0.59
C HIS A 7 -7.01 -5.03 1.05
N TYR A 8 -7.20 -4.93 2.36
CA TYR A 8 -8.33 -4.20 2.95
C TYR A 8 -8.40 -2.76 2.47
N ASP A 9 -7.27 -2.05 2.44
CA ASP A 9 -7.28 -0.62 2.11
C ASP A 9 -7.70 -0.33 0.67
N ILE A 10 -7.44 -1.25 -0.27
CA ILE A 10 -7.92 -1.15 -1.66
C ILE A 10 -9.44 -1.29 -1.70
N LEU A 11 -9.99 -2.29 -0.99
CA LEU A 11 -11.44 -2.50 -0.89
C LEU A 11 -12.12 -1.35 -0.16
N ALA A 12 -11.58 -0.91 0.98
CA ALA A 12 -12.10 0.18 1.79
C ALA A 12 -12.15 1.49 0.99
N LYS A 13 -11.09 1.79 0.21
CA LYS A 13 -11.09 2.93 -0.70
C LYS A 13 -12.24 2.83 -1.71
N ARG A 14 -12.42 1.67 -2.35
CA ARG A 14 -13.47 1.47 -3.35
C ARG A 14 -14.88 1.53 -2.78
N MET A 15 -15.11 0.91 -1.62
CA MET A 15 -16.40 0.95 -0.92
C MET A 15 -16.76 2.36 -0.47
N ARG A 16 -15.77 3.13 -0.02
CA ARG A 16 -15.94 4.54 0.33
C ARG A 16 -16.35 5.38 -0.89
N GLU A 17 -15.65 5.23 -2.02
CA GLU A 17 -16.01 5.88 -3.29
C GLU A 17 -17.46 5.59 -3.68
N LEU A 18 -17.86 4.32 -3.63
CA LEU A 18 -19.23 3.90 -3.97
C LEU A 18 -20.29 4.48 -3.02
N SER A 19 -19.99 4.59 -1.73
CA SER A 19 -20.89 5.20 -0.73
C SER A 19 -21.12 6.69 -1.02
N PHE A 20 -20.07 7.44 -1.42
CA PHE A 20 -20.21 8.83 -1.84
C PHE A 20 -21.06 8.98 -3.12
N LEU A 21 -20.83 8.12 -4.12
CA LEU A 21 -21.53 8.20 -5.41
C LEU A 21 -22.98 7.71 -5.33
N ASN A 22 -23.30 6.83 -4.37
CA ASN A 22 -24.65 6.29 -4.14
C ASN A 22 -25.20 6.82 -2.82
N ASN A 23 -25.58 8.10 -2.82
CA ASN A 23 -26.14 8.75 -1.65
C ASN A 23 -27.38 7.98 -1.14
N GLY A 24 -27.32 7.47 0.08
CA GLY A 24 -28.37 6.66 0.72
C GLY A 24 -28.06 5.16 0.86
N VAL A 25 -26.99 4.64 0.25
CA VAL A 25 -26.57 3.24 0.43
C VAL A 25 -25.56 3.13 1.57
N ARG A 26 -25.86 2.29 2.57
CA ARG A 26 -24.94 1.93 3.66
C ARG A 26 -24.08 0.75 3.25
N ILE A 27 -22.76 0.91 3.32
CA ILE A 27 -21.80 -0.16 3.01
C ILE A 27 -20.94 -0.43 4.25
N ARG A 28 -20.95 -1.67 4.76
CA ARG A 28 -20.07 -2.10 5.87
C ARG A 28 -18.98 -3.04 5.33
N LEU A 29 -17.73 -2.78 5.68
CA LEU A 29 -16.58 -3.61 5.31
C LEU A 29 -15.82 -4.07 6.56
N THR A 30 -15.82 -5.38 6.80
CA THR A 30 -15.16 -6.02 7.95
C THR A 30 -14.04 -6.95 7.46
N ASP A 31 -12.83 -6.80 7.99
CA ASP A 31 -11.71 -7.74 7.80
C ASP A 31 -11.59 -8.67 9.00
N LEU A 32 -12.10 -9.89 8.85
CA LEU A 32 -12.01 -10.95 9.86
C LEU A 32 -10.59 -11.50 10.06
N ARG A 33 -9.55 -10.96 9.43
CA ARG A 33 -8.14 -11.32 9.73
C ARG A 33 -7.52 -10.35 10.74
N SER A 34 -7.94 -9.09 10.69
CA SER A 34 -7.39 -8.02 11.52
C SER A 34 -8.38 -7.47 12.55
N GLY A 35 -9.68 -7.79 12.41
CA GLY A 35 -10.76 -7.20 13.19
C GLY A 35 -11.11 -5.76 12.79
N LYS A 36 -10.54 -5.26 11.70
CA LYS A 36 -10.78 -3.89 11.22
C LYS A 36 -12.16 -3.81 10.57
N GLU A 37 -12.95 -2.80 10.96
CA GLU A 37 -14.27 -2.53 10.41
C GLU A 37 -14.40 -1.05 10.03
N ASP A 38 -14.98 -0.80 8.86
CA ASP A 38 -15.37 0.53 8.39
C ASP A 38 -16.86 0.49 7.96
N ASP A 39 -17.64 1.47 8.41
CA ASP A 39 -19.05 1.66 8.02
C ASP A 39 -19.20 2.97 7.23
N PHE A 40 -19.56 2.85 5.96
CA PHE A 40 -19.72 3.95 5.02
C PHE A 40 -21.21 4.29 4.88
N ALA A 41 -21.71 5.11 5.80
CA ALA A 41 -23.07 5.65 5.79
C ALA A 41 -23.06 7.18 5.68
N PHE A 42 -24.11 7.76 5.09
CA PHE A 42 -24.37 9.22 5.06
C PHE A 42 -23.20 10.06 4.52
N ALA A 43 -22.62 9.62 3.41
CA ALA A 43 -21.39 10.20 2.88
C ALA A 43 -21.58 11.60 2.25
N GLY A 44 -22.80 12.11 2.08
CA GLY A 44 -23.03 13.49 1.62
C GLY A 44 -22.79 13.72 0.12
N GLY A 45 -22.90 12.67 -0.71
CA GLY A 45 -22.79 12.77 -2.16
C GLY A 45 -21.38 13.13 -2.65
N VAL A 46 -21.28 13.66 -3.88
CA VAL A 46 -20.00 14.16 -4.41
C VAL A 46 -19.43 15.32 -3.61
N LYS A 47 -20.28 16.11 -2.93
CA LYS A 47 -19.86 17.20 -2.04
C LYS A 47 -19.08 16.68 -0.84
N GLY A 48 -19.66 15.72 -0.11
CA GLY A 48 -18.97 15.07 1.00
C GLY A 48 -17.71 14.32 0.56
N PHE A 49 -17.67 13.86 -0.70
CA PHE A 49 -16.46 13.25 -1.24
C PHE A 49 -15.33 14.28 -1.41
N VAL A 50 -15.62 15.48 -1.93
CA VAL A 50 -14.62 16.57 -2.00
C VAL A 50 -14.15 16.96 -0.60
N GLU A 51 -15.05 17.07 0.37
CA GLU A 51 -14.69 17.34 1.77
C GLU A 51 -13.78 16.25 2.34
N TYR A 52 -14.07 14.98 2.05
CA TYR A 52 -13.22 13.85 2.43
C TYR A 52 -11.82 13.92 1.81
N ILE A 53 -11.75 14.19 0.50
CA ILE A 53 -10.47 14.35 -0.24
C ILE A 53 -9.64 15.51 0.35
N ASN A 54 -10.30 16.55 0.83
CA ASN A 54 -9.66 17.72 1.41
C ASN A 54 -9.35 17.61 2.90
N LYS A 55 -9.72 16.53 3.61
CA LYS A 55 -9.46 16.38 5.06
C LYS A 55 -8.00 16.57 5.46
N THR A 56 -7.06 16.26 4.57
CA THR A 56 -5.61 16.38 4.81
C THR A 56 -5.00 17.65 4.20
N LYS A 57 -5.83 18.57 3.70
CA LYS A 57 -5.41 19.80 2.99
C LYS A 57 -6.04 21.02 3.66
N THR A 58 -5.48 22.21 3.43
CA THR A 58 -6.08 23.46 3.92
C THR A 58 -6.98 24.03 2.83
N ASN A 59 -8.30 24.03 3.07
CA ASN A 59 -9.26 24.65 2.15
C ASN A 59 -9.07 26.17 2.13
N LEU A 60 -9.08 26.78 0.95
CA LEU A 60 -8.90 28.22 0.81
C LEU A 60 -10.20 28.99 1.03
N HIS A 61 -11.32 28.36 0.71
CA HIS A 61 -12.65 28.93 0.85
C HIS A 61 -13.60 27.92 1.50
N PRO A 62 -14.55 28.37 2.33
CA PRO A 62 -15.43 27.48 3.10
C PRO A 62 -16.48 26.79 2.23
N THR A 63 -16.98 27.44 1.17
CA THR A 63 -18.11 26.92 0.39
C THR A 63 -17.64 25.96 -0.69
N VAL A 64 -18.00 24.67 -0.59
CA VAL A 64 -17.78 23.71 -1.67
C VAL A 64 -18.75 24.04 -2.80
N PHE A 65 -18.21 24.29 -4.00
CA PHE A 65 -19.02 24.42 -5.21
C PHE A 65 -19.70 23.08 -5.49
N PHE A 66 -21.01 23.11 -5.76
CA PHE A 66 -21.79 21.93 -6.11
C PHE A 66 -22.78 22.28 -7.22
N ALA A 67 -22.85 21.43 -8.23
CA ALA A 67 -23.87 21.52 -9.27
C ALA A 67 -24.44 20.14 -9.56
N ASN A 68 -25.76 20.08 -9.72
CA ASN A 68 -26.50 18.91 -10.16
C ASN A 68 -27.50 19.36 -11.22
N GLY A 69 -27.45 18.72 -12.39
CA GLY A 69 -28.34 19.05 -13.49
C GLY A 69 -28.45 17.88 -14.46
N GLU A 70 -29.49 17.91 -15.28
CA GLU A 70 -29.69 16.94 -16.35
C GLU A 70 -29.93 17.70 -17.65
N LYS A 71 -29.22 17.30 -18.70
CA LYS A 71 -29.36 17.89 -20.04
C LYS A 71 -29.19 16.80 -21.08
N ASP A 72 -30.08 16.76 -22.06
CA ASP A 72 -30.07 15.79 -23.16
C ASP A 72 -29.98 14.32 -22.69
N GLY A 73 -30.65 14.00 -21.57
CA GLY A 73 -30.63 12.67 -20.95
C GLY A 73 -29.31 12.31 -20.24
N VAL A 74 -28.38 13.26 -20.13
CA VAL A 74 -27.14 13.12 -19.37
C VAL A 74 -27.27 13.83 -18.03
N GLY A 75 -27.27 13.05 -16.96
CA GLY A 75 -27.19 13.58 -15.60
C GLY A 75 -25.75 13.98 -15.27
N VAL A 76 -25.55 15.15 -14.68
CA VAL A 76 -24.25 15.72 -14.33
C VAL A 76 -24.29 16.16 -12.88
N GLU A 77 -23.41 15.57 -12.07
CA GLU A 77 -23.22 15.93 -10.67
C GLU A 77 -21.75 16.23 -10.44
N VAL A 78 -21.43 17.44 -9.98
CA VAL A 78 -20.04 17.88 -9.78
C VAL A 78 -19.90 18.61 -8.46
N ALA A 79 -18.79 18.36 -7.76
CA ALA A 79 -18.34 19.17 -6.64
C ALA A 79 -16.89 19.59 -6.83
N MET A 80 -16.57 20.82 -6.41
CA MET A 80 -15.22 21.40 -6.53
C MET A 80 -14.86 22.25 -5.31
N GLN A 81 -13.60 22.19 -4.90
CA GLN A 81 -13.05 23.09 -3.90
C GLN A 81 -11.54 23.27 -4.08
N TRP A 82 -11.08 24.51 -3.98
CA TRP A 82 -9.66 24.86 -4.03
C TRP A 82 -9.04 24.82 -2.63
N ASN A 83 -7.84 24.26 -2.57
CA ASN A 83 -7.02 24.16 -1.36
C ASN A 83 -5.62 24.76 -1.59
N ASP A 84 -4.81 24.79 -0.55
CA ASP A 84 -3.44 25.32 -0.55
C ASP A 84 -2.40 24.48 -1.31
N SER A 85 -2.77 23.28 -1.77
CA SER A 85 -1.87 22.44 -2.55
C SER A 85 -1.66 22.96 -3.98
N TYR A 86 -0.75 22.30 -4.69
CA TYR A 86 -0.33 22.65 -6.06
C TYR A 86 -0.75 21.61 -7.08
N ASN A 87 -1.25 20.46 -6.61
CA ASN A 87 -1.64 19.36 -7.48
C ASN A 87 -3.13 19.43 -7.78
N GLU A 88 -3.47 19.16 -9.04
CA GLU A 88 -4.84 18.88 -9.46
C GLU A 88 -5.23 17.47 -8.96
N ASN A 89 -6.39 17.36 -8.34
CA ASN A 89 -7.01 16.08 -7.99
C ASN A 89 -8.45 16.04 -8.50
N VAL A 90 -8.64 15.55 -9.72
CA VAL A 90 -9.96 15.40 -10.35
C VAL A 90 -10.29 13.93 -10.48
N LEU A 91 -11.38 13.50 -9.83
CA LEU A 91 -11.91 12.15 -9.95
C LEU A 91 -13.11 12.15 -10.90
N CYS A 92 -13.01 11.35 -11.95
CA CYS A 92 -14.01 11.24 -13.01
C CYS A 92 -14.76 9.92 -12.89
N PHE A 93 -16.09 9.98 -12.92
CA PHE A 93 -16.97 8.82 -12.87
C PHE A 93 -18.07 8.91 -13.92
N THR A 94 -18.34 7.77 -14.54
CA THR A 94 -19.47 7.56 -15.46
C THR A 94 -20.23 6.33 -14.98
N ASN A 95 -21.50 6.48 -14.59
CA ASN A 95 -22.33 5.40 -14.04
C ASN A 95 -21.63 4.62 -12.90
N ASN A 96 -21.05 5.33 -11.91
CA ASN A 96 -20.30 4.78 -10.77
C ASN A 96 -18.96 4.07 -11.10
N ILE A 97 -18.52 4.10 -12.36
CA ILE A 97 -17.25 3.51 -12.81
C ILE A 97 -16.21 4.62 -12.87
N PRO A 98 -15.03 4.47 -12.25
CA PRO A 98 -13.96 5.47 -12.29
C PRO A 98 -13.26 5.46 -13.65
N GLN A 99 -12.92 6.63 -14.17
CA GLN A 99 -12.09 6.80 -15.36
C GLN A 99 -10.74 7.38 -14.95
N ARG A 100 -9.67 6.56 -14.98
CA ARG A 100 -8.31 7.00 -14.62
C ARG A 100 -7.78 8.06 -15.59
N ASP A 101 -8.10 7.93 -16.87
CA ASP A 101 -7.59 8.79 -17.93
C ASP A 101 -8.61 9.89 -18.30
N GLY A 102 -9.69 10.01 -17.53
CA GLY A 102 -10.77 10.99 -17.72
C GLY A 102 -11.59 10.73 -18.99
N GLY A 103 -11.71 11.73 -19.86
CA GLY A 103 -12.43 11.61 -21.13
C GLY A 103 -13.15 12.87 -21.58
N THR A 104 -14.23 12.68 -22.35
CA THR A 104 -15.03 13.78 -22.94
C THR A 104 -15.68 14.68 -21.88
N HIS A 105 -16.31 14.09 -20.87
CA HIS A 105 -16.83 14.78 -19.68
C HIS A 105 -15.78 15.67 -18.97
N LEU A 106 -14.58 15.15 -18.68
CA LEU A 106 -13.49 15.96 -18.08
C LEU A 106 -13.08 17.14 -18.99
N THR A 107 -13.08 16.93 -20.30
CA THR A 107 -12.78 17.98 -21.27
C THR A 107 -13.84 19.09 -21.23
N GLY A 108 -15.12 18.73 -21.13
CA GLY A 108 -16.24 19.66 -20.97
C GLY A 108 -16.12 20.48 -19.68
N LEU A 109 -15.85 19.82 -18.54
CA LEU A 109 -15.61 20.48 -17.25
C LEU A 109 -14.49 21.51 -17.34
N ARG A 110 -13.33 21.12 -17.90
CA ARG A 110 -12.16 22.00 -18.02
C ARG A 110 -12.42 23.19 -18.94
N ALA A 111 -13.15 22.98 -20.04
CA ALA A 111 -13.53 24.05 -20.95
C ALA A 111 -14.46 25.07 -20.29
N ALA A 112 -15.53 24.61 -19.63
CA ALA A 112 -16.47 25.47 -18.90
C ALA A 112 -15.75 26.29 -17.83
N MET A 113 -14.98 25.63 -16.97
CA MET A 113 -14.25 26.28 -15.89
C MET A 113 -13.27 27.33 -16.42
N THR A 114 -12.53 27.00 -17.47
CA THR A 114 -11.55 27.93 -18.07
C THR A 114 -12.21 29.17 -18.64
N ARG A 115 -13.33 29.02 -19.34
CA ARG A 115 -14.07 30.14 -19.91
C ARG A 115 -14.68 31.04 -18.83
N VAL A 116 -15.40 30.45 -17.88
CA VAL A 116 -16.18 31.18 -16.87
C VAL A 116 -15.27 31.93 -15.90
N ILE A 117 -14.23 31.28 -15.38
CA ILE A 117 -13.32 31.92 -14.42
C ILE A 117 -12.50 33.02 -15.09
N ASN A 118 -12.01 32.81 -16.32
CA ASN A 118 -11.29 33.87 -17.04
C ASN A 118 -12.17 35.10 -17.27
N LYS A 119 -13.42 34.89 -17.72
CA LYS A 119 -14.39 35.97 -17.88
C LYS A 119 -14.56 36.76 -16.56
N TYR A 120 -14.74 36.06 -15.45
CA TYR A 120 -14.86 36.70 -14.13
C TYR A 120 -13.59 37.48 -13.72
N ILE A 121 -12.40 36.94 -13.96
CA ILE A 121 -11.11 37.61 -13.67
C ILE A 121 -10.97 38.89 -14.49
N THR A 122 -11.35 38.86 -15.77
CA THR A 122 -11.31 40.01 -16.68
C THR A 122 -12.33 41.07 -16.28
N ASP A 123 -13.58 40.68 -16.09
CA ASP A 123 -14.69 41.59 -15.77
C ASP A 123 -14.49 42.31 -14.43
N ASN A 124 -13.81 41.66 -13.48
CA ASN A 124 -13.51 42.22 -12.14
C ASN A 124 -12.08 42.78 -12.00
N GLU A 125 -11.32 42.87 -13.10
CA GLU A 125 -9.94 43.40 -13.15
C GLU A 125 -8.94 42.76 -12.14
N ILE A 126 -9.15 41.50 -11.73
CA ILE A 126 -8.41 40.87 -10.63
C ILE A 126 -6.91 40.70 -10.98
N ALA A 127 -6.59 40.43 -12.25
CA ALA A 127 -5.22 40.21 -12.72
C ALA A 127 -4.45 41.52 -13.08
N LYS A 128 -5.09 42.69 -13.00
CA LYS A 128 -4.56 43.96 -13.54
C LYS A 128 -3.20 44.36 -12.96
N LYS A 129 -2.96 44.09 -11.68
CA LYS A 129 -1.67 44.35 -11.01
C LYS A 129 -0.58 43.34 -11.35
N ALA A 130 -0.96 42.10 -11.67
CA ALA A 130 -0.01 41.01 -11.89
C ALA A 130 0.57 41.01 -13.31
N LYS A 131 -0.13 41.59 -14.30
CA LYS A 131 0.27 41.62 -15.72
C LYS A 131 0.62 40.23 -16.28
N VAL A 132 -0.17 39.22 -15.91
CA VAL A 132 -0.01 37.85 -16.38
C VAL A 132 -1.30 37.35 -17.01
N GLU A 133 -1.17 36.52 -18.03
CA GLU A 133 -2.29 35.79 -18.62
C GLU A 133 -2.51 34.48 -17.88
N THR A 134 -3.76 34.23 -17.49
CA THR A 134 -4.20 32.99 -16.84
C THR A 134 -4.52 31.93 -17.88
N THR A 135 -4.03 30.73 -17.64
CA THR A 135 -4.28 29.54 -18.49
C THR A 135 -5.11 28.52 -17.73
N GLY A 136 -5.68 27.54 -18.45
CA GLY A 136 -6.45 26.48 -17.81
C GLY A 136 -5.61 25.65 -16.82
N ASP A 137 -4.29 25.57 -16.97
CA ASP A 137 -3.39 24.87 -16.04
C ASP A 137 -3.31 25.61 -14.69
N ASP A 138 -3.26 26.94 -14.73
CA ASP A 138 -3.23 27.79 -13.52
C ASP A 138 -4.52 27.65 -12.70
N MET A 139 -5.65 27.40 -13.36
CA MET A 139 -6.96 27.22 -12.70
C MET A 139 -7.12 25.91 -11.96
N ARG A 140 -6.36 24.89 -12.36
CA ARG A 140 -6.44 23.54 -11.81
C ARG A 140 -5.46 23.31 -10.66
N GLU A 141 -4.53 24.24 -10.45
CA GLU A 141 -3.60 24.20 -9.32
C GLU A 141 -4.38 24.18 -8.00
N GLY A 142 -4.18 23.13 -7.21
CA GLY A 142 -4.84 22.94 -5.91
C GLY A 142 -6.34 22.67 -5.98
N LEU A 143 -6.89 22.33 -7.15
CA LEU A 143 -8.29 21.94 -7.31
C LEU A 143 -8.50 20.49 -6.86
N SER A 144 -9.43 20.28 -5.92
CA SER A 144 -10.05 18.97 -5.69
C SER A 144 -11.44 18.96 -6.32
N CYS A 145 -11.70 18.01 -7.20
CA CYS A 145 -12.97 17.90 -7.92
C CYS A 145 -13.43 16.44 -8.03
N VAL A 146 -14.74 16.23 -7.88
CA VAL A 146 -15.41 14.98 -8.20
C VAL A 146 -16.46 15.28 -9.26
N LEU A 147 -16.33 14.64 -10.43
CA LEU A 147 -17.27 14.73 -11.54
C LEU A 147 -17.92 13.36 -11.75
N SER A 148 -19.22 13.27 -11.56
CA SER A 148 -20.03 12.08 -11.79
C SER A 148 -21.06 12.35 -12.87
N VAL A 149 -21.03 11.56 -13.94
CA VAL A 149 -22.03 11.65 -15.02
C VAL A 149 -22.84 10.37 -15.11
N LYS A 150 -24.15 10.51 -15.34
CA LYS A 150 -25.09 9.42 -15.60
C LYS A 150 -25.47 9.47 -17.07
N VAL A 151 -25.10 8.42 -17.81
CA VAL A 151 -25.22 8.36 -19.27
C VAL A 151 -25.95 7.07 -19.65
N PRO A 152 -27.00 7.10 -20.50
CA PRO A 152 -27.73 5.89 -20.90
C PRO A 152 -26.85 4.86 -21.62
N GLU A 153 -26.09 5.30 -22.64
CA GLU A 153 -25.26 4.42 -23.48
C GLU A 153 -23.80 4.93 -23.56
N PRO A 154 -23.01 4.82 -22.48
CA PRO A 154 -21.65 5.35 -22.47
C PRO A 154 -20.70 4.51 -23.34
N LYS A 155 -19.86 5.20 -24.12
CA LYS A 155 -18.80 4.60 -24.93
C LYS A 155 -17.44 4.81 -24.29
N PHE A 156 -16.67 3.74 -24.12
CA PHE A 156 -15.33 3.77 -23.55
C PHE A 156 -14.27 3.33 -24.56
N SER A 157 -13.04 3.81 -24.38
CA SER A 157 -11.92 3.44 -25.27
C SER A 157 -11.42 1.99 -25.10
N SER A 158 -11.72 1.36 -23.95
CA SER A 158 -11.23 0.03 -23.58
C SER A 158 -12.21 -0.68 -22.64
N GLN A 159 -12.01 -1.99 -22.45
CA GLN A 159 -12.76 -2.81 -21.50
C GLN A 159 -12.53 -2.39 -20.04
N THR A 160 -11.34 -1.88 -19.71
CA THR A 160 -11.02 -1.35 -18.39
C THR A 160 -11.78 -0.05 -18.08
N LYS A 161 -12.43 0.55 -19.09
CA LYS A 161 -13.26 1.76 -18.98
C LYS A 161 -12.48 2.96 -18.43
N ASP A 162 -11.18 3.05 -18.72
CA ASP A 162 -10.29 4.08 -18.20
C ASP A 162 -10.56 5.47 -18.80
N LYS A 163 -11.17 5.54 -20.00
CA LYS A 163 -11.47 6.79 -20.71
C LYS A 163 -12.83 6.79 -21.39
N LEU A 164 -13.65 7.80 -21.11
CA LEU A 164 -14.94 8.05 -21.78
C LEU A 164 -14.73 8.76 -23.12
N VAL A 165 -15.33 8.22 -24.19
CA VAL A 165 -15.23 8.75 -25.57
C VAL A 165 -16.58 9.19 -26.16
N SER A 166 -17.68 9.09 -25.40
CA SER A 166 -18.99 9.64 -25.77
C SER A 166 -18.94 11.15 -25.96
N SER A 167 -19.00 11.61 -27.20
CA SER A 167 -18.94 13.04 -27.56
C SER A 167 -20.14 13.84 -27.08
N GLU A 168 -21.30 13.20 -27.05
CA GLU A 168 -22.60 13.73 -26.61
C GLU A 168 -22.60 14.19 -25.15
N VAL A 169 -21.68 13.70 -24.33
CA VAL A 169 -21.56 14.06 -22.90
C VAL A 169 -20.90 15.43 -22.71
N ARG A 170 -20.10 15.91 -23.68
CA ARG A 170 -19.31 17.14 -23.49
C ARG A 170 -20.19 18.38 -23.30
N ALA A 171 -21.16 18.58 -24.18
CA ALA A 171 -22.01 19.78 -24.17
C ALA A 171 -22.90 19.87 -22.92
N PRO A 172 -23.61 18.79 -22.50
CA PRO A 172 -24.34 18.75 -21.22
C PRO A 172 -23.49 19.15 -20.01
N VAL A 173 -22.29 18.56 -19.88
CA VAL A 173 -21.39 18.88 -18.77
C VAL A 173 -20.95 20.35 -18.83
N GLU A 174 -20.57 20.84 -20.01
CA GLU A 174 -20.10 22.22 -20.18
C GLU A 174 -21.20 23.23 -19.83
N GLU A 175 -22.45 22.99 -20.24
CA GLU A 175 -23.60 23.87 -19.97
C GLU A 175 -23.97 23.90 -18.48
N VAL A 176 -24.14 22.73 -17.86
CA VAL A 176 -24.51 22.61 -16.44
C VAL A 176 -23.45 23.25 -15.55
N VAL A 177 -22.17 22.94 -15.80
CA VAL A 177 -21.06 23.52 -15.03
C VAL A 177 -20.96 25.01 -15.25
N ALA A 178 -21.03 25.49 -16.50
CA ALA A 178 -20.82 26.91 -16.78
C ALA A 178 -21.89 27.77 -16.10
N LYS A 179 -23.16 27.38 -16.22
CA LYS A 179 -24.28 28.10 -15.60
C LYS A 179 -24.12 28.17 -14.08
N ALA A 180 -23.94 27.01 -13.43
CA ALA A 180 -23.84 26.95 -11.98
C ALA A 180 -22.58 27.69 -11.47
N LEU A 181 -21.47 27.64 -12.20
CA LEU A 181 -20.23 28.31 -11.81
C LEU A 181 -20.33 29.83 -11.98
N GLU A 182 -21.02 30.33 -13.01
CA GLU A 182 -21.34 31.76 -13.15
C GLU A 182 -22.19 32.25 -11.98
N GLU A 183 -23.26 31.52 -11.63
CA GLU A 183 -24.12 31.82 -10.47
C GLU A 183 -23.31 31.82 -9.16
N PHE A 184 -22.51 30.78 -8.92
CA PHE A 184 -21.69 30.65 -7.72
C PHE A 184 -20.71 31.82 -7.53
N LEU A 185 -19.99 32.22 -8.57
CA LEU A 185 -19.02 33.32 -8.49
C LEU A 185 -19.67 34.69 -8.23
N LEU A 186 -20.93 34.85 -8.64
CA LEU A 186 -21.72 36.06 -8.37
C LEU A 186 -22.34 36.05 -6.98
N GLU A 187 -22.85 34.91 -6.51
CA GLU A 187 -23.48 34.77 -5.20
C GLU A 187 -22.47 34.72 -4.05
N THR A 188 -21.24 34.27 -4.31
CA THR A 188 -20.17 34.12 -3.30
C THR A 188 -18.93 34.97 -3.61
N PRO A 189 -19.04 36.32 -3.62
CA PRO A 189 -17.96 37.20 -4.08
C PRO A 189 -16.67 37.10 -3.25
N THR A 190 -16.76 36.75 -1.96
CA THR A 190 -15.59 36.52 -1.10
C THR A 190 -14.81 35.27 -1.56
N ASP A 191 -15.51 34.16 -1.77
CA ASP A 191 -14.92 32.91 -2.22
C ASP A 191 -14.37 33.05 -3.65
N ALA A 192 -15.11 33.73 -4.53
CA ALA A 192 -14.69 34.04 -5.88
C ALA A 192 -13.37 34.84 -5.92
N LYS A 193 -13.21 35.86 -5.06
CA LYS A 193 -11.95 36.62 -4.94
C LYS A 193 -10.78 35.75 -4.47
N ILE A 194 -11.01 34.86 -3.50
CA ILE A 194 -9.98 33.95 -3.00
C ILE A 194 -9.52 32.99 -4.10
N ILE A 195 -10.48 32.36 -4.80
CA ILE A 195 -10.22 31.42 -5.90
C ILE A 195 -9.45 32.13 -7.01
N CYS A 196 -9.96 33.26 -7.51
CA CYS A 196 -9.33 34.01 -8.59
C CYS A 196 -7.94 34.54 -8.19
N GLY A 197 -7.77 34.97 -6.93
CA GLY A 197 -6.47 35.37 -6.38
C GLY A 197 -5.43 34.26 -6.45
N LYS A 198 -5.78 33.04 -5.99
CA LYS A 198 -4.91 31.86 -6.09
C LYS A 198 -4.49 31.58 -7.54
N ILE A 199 -5.43 31.67 -8.47
CA ILE A 199 -5.19 31.40 -9.90
C ILE A 199 -4.21 32.42 -10.50
N VAL A 200 -4.38 33.70 -10.16
CA VAL A 200 -3.46 34.76 -10.60
C VAL A 200 -2.06 34.57 -9.98
N GLU A 201 -1.97 34.13 -8.73
CA GLU A 201 -0.69 33.78 -8.10
C GLU A 201 -0.01 32.59 -8.78
N ALA A 202 -0.76 31.55 -9.13
CA ALA A 202 -0.25 30.40 -9.89
C ALA A 202 0.29 30.82 -11.26
N ALA A 203 -0.47 31.65 -12.00
CA ALA A 203 -0.03 32.20 -13.29
C ALA A 203 1.26 33.04 -13.16
N ARG A 204 1.37 33.85 -12.09
CA ARG A 204 2.59 34.62 -11.80
C ARG A 204 3.77 33.73 -11.46
N ALA A 205 3.56 32.67 -10.68
CA ALA A 205 4.60 31.71 -10.35
C ALA A 205 5.08 30.95 -11.60
N ARG A 206 4.17 30.53 -12.47
CA ARG A 206 4.49 29.91 -13.77
C ARG A 206 5.33 30.83 -14.64
N ASP A 207 4.94 32.10 -14.79
CA ASP A 207 5.71 33.06 -15.59
C ASP A 207 7.11 33.32 -15.02
N ALA A 208 7.22 33.41 -13.69
CA ALA A 208 8.52 33.51 -13.01
C ALA A 208 9.39 32.27 -13.22
N ALA A 209 8.81 31.07 -13.13
CA ALA A 209 9.51 29.81 -13.38
C ALA A 209 9.98 29.71 -14.84
N ARG A 210 9.14 30.13 -15.81
CA ARG A 210 9.52 30.22 -17.23
C ARG A 210 10.73 31.13 -17.43
N LYS A 211 10.71 32.34 -16.86
CA LYS A 211 11.82 33.29 -16.93
C LYS A 211 13.09 32.75 -16.28
N ALA A 212 12.97 32.10 -15.12
CA ALA A 212 14.10 31.46 -14.45
C ALA A 212 14.70 30.34 -15.31
N ARG A 213 13.87 29.48 -15.90
CA ARG A 213 14.29 28.43 -16.85
C ARG A 213 15.00 29.00 -18.06
N GLU A 214 14.45 30.04 -18.70
CA GLU A 214 15.07 30.68 -19.85
C GLU A 214 16.44 31.28 -19.52
N MET A 215 16.59 31.90 -18.34
CA MET A 215 17.89 32.38 -17.86
C MET A 215 18.90 31.23 -17.65
N THR A 216 18.47 30.11 -17.05
CA THR A 216 19.33 28.94 -16.85
C THR A 216 19.69 28.27 -18.17
N ARG A 217 18.75 28.20 -19.13
CA ARG A 217 18.97 27.68 -20.48
C ARG A 217 19.95 28.55 -21.26
N ARG A 218 19.86 29.89 -21.14
CA ARG A 218 20.83 30.82 -21.75
C ARG A 218 22.22 30.69 -21.14
N LYS A 219 22.35 30.43 -19.84
CA LYS A 219 23.65 30.12 -19.22
C LYS A 219 24.20 28.76 -19.67
N GLY A 220 23.36 27.73 -19.80
CA GLY A 220 23.76 26.39 -20.24
C GLY A 220 24.14 26.25 -21.72
N VAL A 221 23.91 27.27 -22.56
CA VAL A 221 24.43 27.30 -23.95
C VAL A 221 25.90 27.75 -23.99
N LEU A 222 26.38 28.47 -22.96
CA LEU A 222 27.78 28.94 -22.87
C LEU A 222 28.68 27.96 -22.10
N ASP A 223 28.15 27.22 -21.12
CA ASP A 223 28.86 26.15 -20.42
C ASP A 223 28.36 24.78 -20.91
N GLY A 224 29.13 24.14 -21.79
CA GLY A 224 28.83 22.82 -22.33
C GLY A 224 28.42 21.82 -21.24
N VAL A 225 27.34 21.09 -21.48
CA VAL A 225 26.70 20.10 -20.60
C VAL A 225 27.72 19.20 -19.90
N GLY A 226 28.11 19.58 -18.68
CA GLY A 226 28.80 18.70 -17.76
C GLY A 226 27.77 17.78 -17.10
N LEU A 227 28.03 16.47 -17.10
CA LEU A 227 27.31 15.57 -16.21
C LEU A 227 27.48 16.04 -14.75
N PRO A 228 26.50 15.79 -13.86
CA PRO A 228 26.63 16.22 -12.47
C PRO A 228 27.92 15.65 -11.87
N GLY A 229 28.73 16.47 -11.18
CA GLY A 229 30.04 16.04 -10.67
C GLY A 229 29.99 14.86 -9.68
N LYS A 230 28.81 14.57 -9.11
CA LYS A 230 28.56 13.42 -8.23
C LYS A 230 28.26 12.11 -8.98
N LEU A 231 27.88 12.19 -10.26
CA LEU A 231 27.55 11.02 -11.08
C LEU A 231 28.82 10.27 -11.47
N ALA A 232 28.91 9.00 -11.07
CA ALA A 232 29.89 8.08 -11.61
C ALA A 232 29.29 7.35 -12.82
N ASP A 233 29.47 7.91 -14.02
CA ASP A 233 28.87 7.41 -15.26
C ASP A 233 29.46 6.04 -15.72
N CYS A 234 28.75 5.36 -16.62
CA CYS A 234 29.18 4.14 -17.29
C CYS A 234 29.83 4.40 -18.66
N GLN A 235 30.52 3.40 -19.20
CA GLN A 235 31.20 3.49 -20.50
C GLN A 235 30.25 3.27 -21.68
N GLU A 236 29.27 2.38 -21.50
CA GLU A 236 28.21 2.08 -22.47
C GLU A 236 27.35 3.33 -22.74
N LYS A 237 26.91 3.45 -23.99
CA LYS A 237 26.10 4.58 -24.47
C LYS A 237 24.71 4.16 -24.92
N ASP A 238 24.49 2.88 -25.19
CA ASP A 238 23.18 2.32 -25.47
C ASP A 238 22.29 2.34 -24.21
N PRO A 239 21.25 3.20 -24.14
CA PRO A 239 20.41 3.33 -22.94
C PRO A 239 19.73 2.03 -22.51
N ALA A 240 19.47 1.11 -23.46
CA ALA A 240 18.84 -0.17 -23.18
C ALA A 240 19.74 -1.11 -22.36
N LYS A 241 21.05 -0.95 -22.47
CA LYS A 241 22.05 -1.73 -21.73
C LYS A 241 22.48 -1.03 -20.45
N CYS A 242 22.40 0.29 -20.40
CA CYS A 242 22.83 1.07 -19.25
C CYS A 242 21.88 0.94 -18.05
N GLU A 243 22.48 0.89 -16.87
CA GLU A 243 21.82 0.92 -15.56
C GLU A 243 22.30 2.13 -14.78
N ILE A 244 21.42 2.73 -13.97
CA ILE A 244 21.81 3.73 -12.98
C ILE A 244 21.30 3.31 -11.60
N TYR A 245 22.19 3.28 -10.63
CA TYR A 245 21.88 3.05 -9.22
C TYR A 245 21.79 4.38 -8.49
N ILE A 246 20.62 4.66 -7.93
CA ILE A 246 20.40 5.80 -7.05
C ILE A 246 20.57 5.32 -5.62
N VAL A 247 21.54 5.86 -4.91
CA VAL A 247 21.96 5.40 -3.58
C VAL A 247 21.86 6.50 -2.52
N GLU A 248 21.65 6.09 -1.28
CA GLU A 248 21.57 6.98 -0.13
C GLU A 248 22.97 7.36 0.37
N GLY A 249 23.34 8.63 0.16
CA GLY A 249 24.58 9.21 0.64
C GLY A 249 25.84 8.73 -0.10
N ASP A 250 26.97 9.36 0.22
CA ASP A 250 28.25 9.00 -0.41
C ASP A 250 28.89 7.75 0.18
N SER A 251 28.45 7.31 1.37
CA SER A 251 28.96 6.08 1.98
C SER A 251 28.57 4.88 1.11
N ALA A 252 27.26 4.70 0.87
CA ALA A 252 26.74 3.71 -0.06
C ALA A 252 27.25 3.98 -1.49
N GLY A 253 27.33 5.26 -1.91
CA GLY A 253 27.90 5.64 -3.20
C GLY A 253 29.35 5.21 -3.42
N GLY A 254 30.19 5.29 -2.39
CA GLY A 254 31.58 4.85 -2.43
C GLY A 254 31.70 3.35 -2.63
N SER A 255 31.00 2.58 -1.80
CA SER A 255 30.96 1.11 -1.88
C SER A 255 30.39 0.63 -3.21
N ALA A 256 29.26 1.22 -3.65
CA ALA A 256 28.63 0.89 -4.93
C ALA A 256 29.55 1.25 -6.12
N LYS A 257 30.24 2.39 -6.07
CA LYS A 257 31.20 2.79 -7.11
C LYS A 257 32.38 1.82 -7.24
N GLN A 258 32.84 1.25 -6.12
CA GLN A 258 33.91 0.26 -6.10
C GLN A 258 33.44 -1.13 -6.57
N GLY A 259 32.20 -1.52 -6.25
CA GLY A 259 31.64 -2.83 -6.59
C GLY A 259 30.97 -2.92 -7.96
N ARG A 260 30.73 -1.81 -8.67
CA ARG A 260 30.01 -1.79 -9.95
C ARG A 260 30.83 -2.36 -11.12
N ASP A 261 30.12 -2.88 -12.11
CA ASP A 261 30.68 -2.99 -13.46
C ASP A 261 30.61 -1.62 -14.17
N ARG A 262 31.75 -0.94 -14.24
CA ARG A 262 31.89 0.37 -14.89
C ARG A 262 31.49 0.38 -16.37
N LYS A 263 31.40 -0.80 -17.01
CA LYS A 263 31.00 -0.93 -18.42
C LYS A 263 29.59 -0.40 -18.62
N PHE A 264 28.62 -0.79 -17.79
CA PHE A 264 27.21 -0.46 -18.02
C PHE A 264 26.46 0.09 -16.80
N GLN A 265 27.06 0.09 -15.60
CA GLN A 265 26.39 0.54 -14.38
C GLN A 265 26.89 1.92 -13.97
N ALA A 266 26.01 2.91 -13.86
CA ALA A 266 26.30 4.23 -13.30
C ALA A 266 25.82 4.34 -11.84
N ILE A 267 26.48 5.16 -11.03
CA ILE A 267 26.10 5.38 -9.62
C ILE A 267 25.83 6.88 -9.40
N LEU A 268 24.68 7.18 -8.81
CA LEU A 268 24.27 8.51 -8.42
C LEU A 268 23.96 8.55 -6.92
N PRO A 269 24.88 9.06 -6.08
CA PRO A 269 24.61 9.29 -4.66
C PRO A 269 23.72 10.53 -4.48
N LEU A 270 22.65 10.39 -3.70
CA LEU A 270 21.81 11.50 -3.25
C LEU A 270 22.07 11.80 -1.79
N ARG A 271 22.18 13.08 -1.42
CA ARG A 271 22.39 13.50 -0.03
C ARG A 271 21.14 14.14 0.54
N GLY A 272 20.80 13.78 1.78
CA GLY A 272 19.67 14.33 2.51
C GLY A 272 18.32 13.83 2.00
N LYS A 273 17.25 14.26 2.67
CA LYS A 273 15.88 13.87 2.31
C LYS A 273 15.50 14.56 0.99
N VAL A 274 15.12 13.76 0.00
CA VAL A 274 14.59 14.26 -1.27
C VAL A 274 13.38 15.16 -0.98
N LEU A 275 13.27 16.29 -1.69
CA LEU A 275 12.15 17.22 -1.50
C LEU A 275 10.83 16.48 -1.78
N ASN A 276 9.87 16.59 -0.87
CA ASN A 276 8.55 15.99 -1.08
C ASN A 276 7.81 16.75 -2.18
N VAL A 277 7.77 16.15 -3.36
CA VAL A 277 7.19 16.77 -4.55
C VAL A 277 5.66 16.84 -4.52
N GLU A 278 5.02 16.05 -3.65
CA GLU A 278 3.57 16.12 -3.45
C GLU A 278 3.15 17.45 -2.82
N LYS A 279 4.00 18.00 -1.95
CA LYS A 279 3.73 19.24 -1.19
C LYS A 279 4.48 20.46 -1.73
N ALA A 280 5.38 20.28 -2.69
CA ALA A 280 6.21 21.36 -3.22
C ALA A 280 5.65 21.90 -4.53
N ARG A 281 5.73 23.22 -4.71
CA ARG A 281 5.46 23.88 -5.99
C ARG A 281 6.52 23.50 -7.01
N TYR A 282 6.16 23.62 -8.28
CA TYR A 282 7.04 23.29 -9.39
C TYR A 282 8.31 24.16 -9.46
N ASP A 283 8.24 25.45 -9.11
CA ASP A 283 9.42 26.33 -9.02
C ASP A 283 10.41 25.86 -7.93
N LYS A 284 9.90 25.40 -6.77
CA LYS A 284 10.72 24.81 -5.70
C LYS A 284 11.36 23.48 -6.10
N LEU A 285 10.72 22.72 -6.99
CA LEU A 285 11.32 21.50 -7.54
C LEU A 285 12.57 21.83 -8.37
N LEU A 286 12.50 22.89 -9.18
CA LEU A 286 13.60 23.31 -10.05
C LEU A 286 14.75 23.99 -9.31
N SER A 287 14.51 24.51 -8.11
CA SER A 287 15.58 25.04 -7.25
C SER A 287 16.24 23.98 -6.36
N SER A 288 15.69 22.76 -6.30
CA SER A 288 16.26 21.68 -5.51
C SER A 288 17.47 21.05 -6.21
N GLU A 289 18.66 21.16 -5.61
CA GLU A 289 19.90 20.59 -6.14
C GLU A 289 19.78 19.08 -6.40
N GLN A 290 19.14 18.33 -5.50
CA GLN A 290 18.98 16.87 -5.64
C GLN A 290 18.12 16.51 -6.86
N ILE A 291 17.00 17.21 -7.05
CA ILE A 291 16.11 17.01 -8.22
C ILE A 291 16.81 17.42 -9.51
N VAL A 292 17.49 18.58 -9.52
CA VAL A 292 18.25 19.04 -10.68
C VAL A 292 19.35 18.05 -11.05
N THR A 293 20.09 17.52 -10.07
CA THR A 293 21.12 16.51 -10.27
C THR A 293 20.53 15.24 -10.87
N LEU A 294 19.41 14.75 -10.33
CA LEU A 294 18.72 13.55 -10.81
C LEU A 294 18.21 13.73 -12.25
N VAL A 295 17.50 14.82 -12.54
CA VAL A 295 16.97 15.11 -13.88
C VAL A 295 18.10 15.26 -14.90
N THR A 296 19.19 15.94 -14.52
CA THR A 296 20.37 16.10 -15.39
C THR A 296 21.07 14.77 -15.64
N ALA A 297 21.15 13.90 -14.62
CA ALA A 297 21.72 12.56 -14.77
C ALA A 297 20.87 11.71 -15.74
N LEU A 298 19.55 11.72 -15.61
CA LEU A 298 18.64 10.92 -16.45
C LEU A 298 18.56 11.43 -17.90
N GLY A 299 18.67 12.74 -18.12
CA GLY A 299 18.76 13.35 -19.45
C GLY A 299 17.41 13.57 -20.17
N CYS A 300 16.31 13.08 -19.61
CA CYS A 300 14.97 13.19 -20.21
C CYS A 300 14.23 14.51 -19.91
N GLY A 301 14.82 15.44 -19.15
CA GLY A 301 14.14 16.68 -18.74
C GLY A 301 13.02 16.45 -17.70
N ILE A 302 12.30 17.52 -17.33
CA ILE A 302 11.19 17.46 -16.37
C ILE A 302 10.04 18.40 -16.76
N GLY A 303 8.81 17.91 -16.59
CA GLY A 303 7.55 18.60 -16.86
C GLY A 303 7.15 18.69 -18.33
N LYS A 304 5.92 19.12 -18.58
CA LYS A 304 5.22 18.93 -19.86
C LYS A 304 5.97 19.42 -21.10
N ASP A 305 6.68 20.55 -20.99
CA ASP A 305 7.31 21.20 -22.15
C ASP A 305 8.72 20.68 -22.47
N ASP A 306 9.44 20.13 -21.46
CA ASP A 306 10.84 19.72 -21.59
C ASP A 306 11.05 18.21 -21.44
N TYR A 307 10.06 17.48 -20.91
CA TYR A 307 10.13 16.05 -20.70
C TYR A 307 10.04 15.29 -22.04
N ASN A 308 11.07 14.51 -22.33
CA ASN A 308 11.12 13.60 -23.46
C ASN A 308 11.81 12.31 -23.03
N LEU A 309 11.02 11.24 -22.96
CA LEU A 309 11.48 9.91 -22.55
C LEU A 309 12.48 9.29 -23.54
N ASP A 310 12.44 9.65 -24.83
CA ASP A 310 13.38 9.13 -25.84
C ASP A 310 14.81 9.62 -25.61
N LYS A 311 15.00 10.66 -24.80
CA LYS A 311 16.32 11.16 -24.38
C LYS A 311 16.83 10.52 -23.08
N LEU A 312 16.10 9.54 -22.53
CA LEU A 312 16.49 8.85 -21.32
C LEU A 312 17.82 8.09 -21.53
N ARG A 313 18.77 8.29 -20.62
CA ARG A 313 20.12 7.72 -20.72
C ARG A 313 20.24 6.30 -20.17
N TYR A 314 19.30 5.87 -19.33
CA TYR A 314 19.33 4.56 -18.66
C TYR A 314 17.92 3.97 -18.64
N HIS A 315 17.70 2.84 -19.31
CA HIS A 315 16.41 2.14 -19.30
C HIS A 315 16.20 1.31 -18.02
N ARG A 316 17.22 1.23 -17.17
CA ARG A 316 17.15 0.57 -15.87
C ARG A 316 17.60 1.53 -14.78
N ILE A 317 16.62 2.07 -14.05
CA ILE A 317 16.82 3.00 -12.95
C ILE A 317 16.56 2.23 -11.67
N ILE A 318 17.61 1.89 -10.94
CA ILE A 318 17.54 1.07 -9.74
C ILE A 318 17.65 1.96 -8.51
N ILE A 319 16.59 1.99 -7.69
CA ILE A 319 16.59 2.63 -6.39
C ILE A 319 17.19 1.62 -5.39
N MET A 320 18.38 1.91 -4.87
CA MET A 320 19.10 1.08 -3.91
C MET A 320 19.26 1.85 -2.60
N THR A 321 18.32 1.62 -1.68
CA THR A 321 18.25 2.25 -0.36
C THR A 321 18.37 1.19 0.73
N ASP A 322 18.77 1.62 1.92
CA ASP A 322 18.95 0.72 3.06
C ASP A 322 17.62 0.11 3.54
N ALA A 323 17.71 -1.02 4.23
CA ALA A 323 16.57 -1.76 4.78
C ALA A 323 16.12 -1.19 6.13
N ASP A 324 16.09 0.14 6.25
CA ASP A 324 15.68 0.87 7.43
C ASP A 324 14.54 1.87 7.13
N VAL A 325 14.18 2.66 8.14
CA VAL A 325 13.04 3.59 8.05
C VAL A 325 13.36 4.79 7.15
N ASP A 326 14.61 5.25 7.13
CA ASP A 326 15.05 6.38 6.31
C ASP A 326 15.18 5.98 4.83
N GLY A 327 15.71 4.79 4.54
CA GLY A 327 15.74 4.21 3.21
C GLY A 327 14.33 3.98 2.64
N ALA A 328 13.39 3.48 3.46
CA ALA A 328 11.98 3.39 3.07
C ALA A 328 11.35 4.75 2.76
N HIS A 329 11.72 5.79 3.51
CA HIS A 329 11.24 7.14 3.28
C HIS A 329 11.79 7.75 1.99
N ILE A 330 13.10 7.67 1.73
CA ILE A 330 13.71 8.14 0.48
C ILE A 330 13.16 7.40 -0.72
N ARG A 331 13.02 6.07 -0.62
CA ARG A 331 12.38 5.26 -1.67
C ARG A 331 10.98 5.76 -1.98
N THR A 332 10.18 6.05 -0.95
CA THR A 332 8.82 6.60 -1.14
C THR A 332 8.83 7.96 -1.81
N LEU A 333 9.76 8.85 -1.44
CA LEU A 333 9.90 10.17 -2.05
C LEU A 333 10.32 10.09 -3.53
N LEU A 334 11.26 9.21 -3.86
CA LEU A 334 11.69 8.97 -5.25
C LEU A 334 10.57 8.34 -6.09
N LEU A 335 9.86 7.34 -5.56
CA LEU A 335 8.72 6.75 -6.25
C LEU A 335 7.61 7.78 -6.48
N THR A 336 7.33 8.63 -5.49
CA THR A 336 6.38 9.75 -5.64
C THR A 336 6.86 10.73 -6.71
N PHE A 337 8.16 11.03 -6.76
CA PHE A 337 8.74 11.87 -7.80
C PHE A 337 8.54 11.29 -9.21
N PHE A 338 8.95 10.04 -9.43
CA PHE A 338 8.78 9.38 -10.73
C PHE A 338 7.29 9.27 -11.11
N TYR A 339 6.44 8.87 -10.17
CA TYR A 339 5.00 8.74 -10.41
C TYR A 339 4.34 10.07 -10.79
N ARG A 340 4.73 11.18 -10.15
CA ARG A 340 4.13 12.50 -10.38
C ARG A 340 4.70 13.24 -11.58
N GLN A 341 6.01 13.13 -11.81
CA GLN A 341 6.71 13.96 -12.79
C GLN A 341 7.08 13.20 -14.07
N MET A 342 7.17 11.87 -14.01
CA MET A 342 7.62 11.00 -15.12
C MET A 342 6.79 9.69 -15.19
N PRO A 343 5.44 9.75 -15.23
CA PRO A 343 4.60 8.56 -15.14
C PRO A 343 4.90 7.53 -16.23
N GLU A 344 5.19 7.98 -17.46
CA GLU A 344 5.54 7.09 -18.59
C GLU A 344 6.77 6.21 -18.30
N MET A 345 7.72 6.70 -17.51
CA MET A 345 8.91 5.93 -17.12
C MET A 345 8.55 4.75 -16.22
N VAL A 346 7.55 4.94 -15.35
CA VAL A 346 7.00 3.89 -14.50
C VAL A 346 6.17 2.92 -15.33
N GLU A 347 5.31 3.42 -16.22
CA GLU A 347 4.45 2.61 -17.09
C GLU A 347 5.24 1.73 -18.06
N ARG A 348 6.35 2.22 -18.61
CA ARG A 348 7.25 1.43 -19.47
C ARG A 348 8.16 0.47 -18.69
N GLY A 349 8.11 0.46 -17.36
CA GLY A 349 8.87 -0.46 -16.53
C GLY A 349 10.37 -0.17 -16.44
N TYR A 350 10.77 1.10 -16.44
CA TYR A 350 12.19 1.49 -16.30
C TYR A 350 12.65 1.67 -14.85
N VAL A 351 11.72 1.77 -13.89
CA VAL A 351 12.03 1.97 -12.46
C VAL A 351 12.02 0.65 -11.71
N TYR A 352 13.13 0.35 -11.03
CA TYR A 352 13.36 -0.88 -10.27
C TYR A 352 13.73 -0.55 -8.83
N ILE A 353 13.43 -1.48 -7.92
CA ILE A 353 13.81 -1.40 -6.51
C ILE A 353 14.78 -2.54 -6.23
N ALA A 354 15.98 -2.24 -5.75
CA ALA A 354 16.92 -3.26 -5.32
C ALA A 354 16.39 -4.01 -4.09
N GLN A 355 16.66 -5.32 -4.02
CA GLN A 355 16.32 -6.18 -2.88
C GLN A 355 17.62 -6.75 -2.28
N PRO A 356 18.39 -5.95 -1.51
CA PRO A 356 19.61 -6.42 -0.88
C PRO A 356 19.31 -7.48 0.20
N PRO A 357 20.25 -8.40 0.49
CA PRO A 357 20.07 -9.38 1.55
C PRO A 357 20.03 -8.73 2.93
N LEU A 358 19.14 -9.18 3.81
CA LEU A 358 19.00 -8.69 5.18
C LEU A 358 19.91 -9.45 6.16
N TYR A 359 20.12 -10.73 5.92
CA TYR A 359 20.89 -11.62 6.79
C TYR A 359 22.04 -12.29 6.06
N LYS A 360 23.14 -12.47 6.78
CA LYS A 360 24.18 -13.45 6.47
C LYS A 360 24.20 -14.49 7.59
N ILE A 361 23.99 -15.74 7.21
CA ILE A 361 24.03 -16.89 8.09
C ILE A 361 25.30 -17.68 7.79
N LYS A 362 26.05 -18.02 8.84
CA LYS A 362 27.23 -18.89 8.75
C LYS A 362 27.08 -20.10 9.65
N ALA A 363 27.07 -21.29 9.04
CA ALA A 363 27.02 -22.58 9.72
C ALA A 363 28.31 -23.35 9.37
N GLY A 364 29.29 -23.34 10.29
CA GLY A 364 30.61 -23.91 10.01
C GLY A 364 31.31 -23.19 8.84
N LYS A 365 31.52 -23.91 7.73
CA LYS A 365 32.14 -23.40 6.50
C LYS A 365 31.14 -22.83 5.49
N ASP A 366 29.85 -23.14 5.63
CA ASP A 366 28.82 -22.69 4.71
C ASP A 366 28.34 -21.29 5.10
N GLU A 367 28.32 -20.38 4.13
CA GLU A 367 27.83 -19.02 4.27
C GLU A 367 26.67 -18.78 3.29
N ARG A 368 25.58 -18.18 3.77
CA ARG A 368 24.38 -17.92 2.98
C ARG A 368 23.80 -16.55 3.27
N TYR A 369 23.41 -15.85 2.20
CA TYR A 369 22.70 -14.58 2.26
C TYR A 369 21.19 -14.82 2.12
N LEU A 370 20.39 -14.19 2.97
CA LEU A 370 18.93 -14.37 3.04
C LEU A 370 18.26 -13.00 3.01
N LYS A 371 17.17 -12.88 2.25
CA LYS A 371 16.54 -11.58 1.97
C LYS A 371 15.66 -11.07 3.10
N ASP A 372 14.96 -11.96 3.80
CA ASP A 372 13.92 -11.62 4.77
C ASP A 372 13.82 -12.66 5.90
N ASP A 373 12.92 -12.39 6.84
CA ASP A 373 12.66 -13.28 7.98
C ASP A 373 12.07 -14.63 7.54
N ALA A 374 11.32 -14.67 6.44
CA ALA A 374 10.73 -15.91 5.94
C ALA A 374 11.82 -16.86 5.42
N GLU A 375 12.76 -16.36 4.63
CA GLU A 375 13.93 -17.12 4.18
C GLU A 375 14.83 -17.52 5.34
N LEU A 376 15.01 -16.65 6.34
CA LEU A 376 15.71 -16.98 7.58
C LEU A 376 15.06 -18.17 8.29
N ASN A 377 13.76 -18.10 8.56
CA ASN A 377 13.03 -19.16 9.27
C ASN A 377 13.06 -20.48 8.49
N ALA A 378 12.86 -20.44 7.17
CA ALA A 378 12.95 -21.63 6.33
C ALA A 378 14.36 -22.25 6.31
N HIS A 379 15.40 -21.40 6.29
CA HIS A 379 16.78 -21.88 6.35
C HIS A 379 17.12 -22.48 7.71
N MET A 380 16.73 -21.82 8.81
CA MET A 380 16.93 -22.32 10.18
C MET A 380 16.21 -23.65 10.40
N LEU A 381 14.99 -23.80 9.88
CA LEU A 381 14.27 -25.07 9.90
C LEU A 381 15.04 -26.18 9.19
N ARG A 382 15.56 -25.91 7.98
CA ARG A 382 16.34 -26.90 7.23
C ARG A 382 17.58 -27.34 8.03
N LEU A 383 18.28 -26.40 8.65
CA LEU A 383 19.42 -26.70 9.52
C LEU A 383 18.99 -27.52 10.73
N ALA A 384 17.86 -27.19 11.35
CA ALA A 384 17.32 -27.89 12.51
C ALA A 384 16.89 -29.33 12.21
N LEU A 385 16.47 -29.63 10.99
CA LEU A 385 16.06 -30.97 10.56
C LEU A 385 17.23 -31.84 10.07
N GLN A 386 18.36 -31.22 9.72
CA GLN A 386 19.52 -31.95 9.20
C GLN A 386 20.15 -32.84 10.28
N GLY A 387 20.15 -34.15 10.04
CA GLY A 387 20.66 -35.15 10.99
C GLY A 387 19.80 -35.31 12.24
N SER A 388 18.51 -34.92 12.15
CA SER A 388 17.54 -35.02 13.23
C SER A 388 16.62 -36.21 13.03
N GLU A 389 16.30 -36.88 14.13
CA GLU A 389 15.44 -38.07 14.15
C GLU A 389 14.50 -38.00 15.35
N LEU A 390 13.22 -38.20 15.12
CA LEU A 390 12.21 -38.37 16.15
C LEU A 390 11.97 -39.85 16.37
N VAL A 391 12.22 -40.33 17.59
CA VAL A 391 11.85 -41.67 18.04
C VAL A 391 10.52 -41.54 18.80
N PRO A 392 9.38 -41.98 18.23
CA PRO A 392 8.04 -41.67 18.76
C PRO A 392 7.67 -42.46 20.03
N SER A 393 8.35 -43.56 20.32
CA SER A 393 8.15 -44.40 21.51
C SER A 393 9.41 -45.22 21.80
N GLU A 394 9.51 -45.84 22.98
CA GLU A 394 10.70 -46.61 23.41
C GLU A 394 11.18 -47.68 22.39
N ASN A 395 10.26 -48.23 21.59
CA ASN A 395 10.54 -49.20 20.51
C ASN A 395 10.07 -48.72 19.12
N GLY A 396 9.76 -47.43 18.96
CA GLY A 396 9.24 -46.87 17.73
C GLY A 396 10.31 -46.74 16.63
N ALA A 397 9.92 -46.90 15.38
CA ALA A 397 10.80 -46.61 14.25
C ALA A 397 11.14 -45.11 14.20
N ALA A 398 12.42 -44.79 14.00
CA ALA A 398 12.86 -43.40 13.91
C ALA A 398 12.28 -42.71 12.67
N ILE A 399 11.69 -41.53 12.87
CA ILE A 399 11.18 -40.66 11.81
C ILE A 399 12.24 -39.60 11.52
N SER A 400 12.75 -39.59 10.29
CA SER A 400 13.82 -38.70 9.86
C SER A 400 13.61 -38.21 8.42
N GLY A 401 14.51 -37.37 7.93
CA GLY A 401 14.49 -36.90 6.54
C GLY A 401 13.18 -36.18 6.17
N ASP A 402 12.63 -36.51 5.01
CA ASP A 402 11.43 -35.84 4.46
C ASP A 402 10.19 -36.02 5.33
N ALA A 403 10.03 -37.20 5.96
CA ALA A 403 8.89 -37.47 6.84
C ALA A 403 8.90 -36.56 8.08
N LEU A 404 10.05 -36.39 8.74
CA LEU A 404 10.18 -35.42 9.84
C LEU A 404 9.99 -33.98 9.34
N GLY A 405 10.45 -33.70 8.12
CA GLY A 405 10.26 -32.40 7.46
C GLY A 405 8.80 -32.06 7.19
N GLU A 406 7.95 -33.03 6.83
CA GLU A 406 6.51 -32.84 6.66
C GLU A 406 5.81 -32.50 7.98
N LEU A 407 6.12 -33.26 9.04
CA LEU A 407 5.59 -32.99 10.39
C LEU A 407 5.97 -31.57 10.86
N ALA A 408 7.23 -31.20 10.68
CA ALA A 408 7.72 -29.87 11.06
C ALA A 408 7.07 -28.74 10.25
N ARG A 409 6.83 -28.95 8.94
CA ARG A 409 6.11 -27.98 8.10
C ARG A 409 4.66 -27.82 8.53
N SER A 410 3.96 -28.92 8.83
CA SER A 410 2.57 -28.87 9.30
C SER A 410 2.46 -28.11 10.62
N TYR A 411 3.36 -28.37 11.57
CA TYR A 411 3.43 -27.65 12.83
C TYR A 411 3.66 -26.14 12.64
N LEU A 412 4.66 -25.76 11.83
CA LEU A 412 4.99 -24.35 11.61
C LEU A 412 3.90 -23.59 10.85
N LEU A 413 3.21 -24.24 9.91
CA LEU A 413 2.07 -23.65 9.22
C LEU A 413 0.95 -23.35 10.22
N SER A 414 0.63 -24.28 11.11
CA SER A 414 -0.35 -24.09 12.18
C SER A 414 0.06 -23.01 13.18
N GLN A 415 1.34 -22.93 13.55
CA GLN A 415 1.86 -21.83 14.38
C GLN A 415 1.72 -20.46 13.69
N SER A 416 1.92 -20.40 12.38
CA SER A 416 1.68 -19.17 11.61
C SER A 416 0.19 -18.79 11.59
N VAL A 417 -0.71 -19.76 11.48
CA VAL A 417 -2.17 -19.57 11.58
C VAL A 417 -2.53 -19.03 12.97
N ILE A 418 -2.06 -19.67 14.04
CA ILE A 418 -2.29 -19.24 15.43
C ILE A 418 -1.79 -17.81 15.65
N GLY A 419 -0.56 -17.51 15.20
CA GLY A 419 0.03 -16.18 15.31
C GLY A 419 -0.83 -15.11 14.63
N ARG A 420 -1.36 -15.39 13.43
CA ARG A 420 -2.26 -14.47 12.71
C ARG A 420 -3.62 -14.32 13.41
N LEU A 421 -4.22 -15.43 13.84
CA LEU A 421 -5.56 -15.45 14.44
C LEU A 421 -5.59 -15.02 15.90
N SER A 422 -4.46 -14.96 16.59
CA SER A 422 -4.30 -14.51 17.98
C SER A 422 -4.88 -13.11 18.29
N ARG A 423 -5.12 -12.30 17.25
CA ARG A 423 -5.78 -10.98 17.36
C ARG A 423 -7.28 -11.07 17.59
N LEU A 424 -7.90 -12.16 17.15
CA LEU A 424 -9.35 -12.37 17.20
C LEU A 424 -9.74 -13.49 18.15
N TYR A 425 -8.96 -14.57 18.14
CA TYR A 425 -9.18 -15.75 18.93
C TYR A 425 -8.18 -15.84 20.07
N ASP A 426 -8.56 -16.51 21.15
CA ASP A 426 -7.64 -16.84 22.22
C ASP A 426 -6.53 -17.78 21.71
N PRO A 427 -5.24 -17.40 21.85
CA PRO A 427 -4.14 -18.20 21.31
C PRO A 427 -4.07 -19.61 21.89
N ALA A 428 -4.32 -19.75 23.19
CA ALA A 428 -4.29 -21.05 23.85
C ALA A 428 -5.46 -21.93 23.40
N ALA A 429 -6.63 -21.35 23.08
CA ALA A 429 -7.75 -22.11 22.52
C ALA A 429 -7.41 -22.67 21.13
N LEU A 430 -6.73 -21.88 20.29
CA LEU A 430 -6.26 -22.36 18.99
C LEU A 430 -5.16 -23.42 19.12
N GLU A 431 -4.25 -23.28 20.09
CA GLU A 431 -3.26 -24.30 20.42
C GLU A 431 -3.93 -25.60 20.88
N ALA A 432 -4.93 -25.53 21.76
CA ALA A 432 -5.68 -26.69 22.23
C ALA A 432 -6.37 -27.44 21.08
N ILE A 433 -6.93 -26.71 20.10
CA ILE A 433 -7.50 -27.32 18.89
C ILE A 433 -6.40 -28.02 18.07
N MET A 434 -5.25 -27.37 17.88
CA MET A 434 -4.09 -27.96 17.19
C MET A 434 -3.55 -29.20 17.93
N ASP A 435 -3.68 -29.26 19.25
CA ASP A 435 -3.23 -30.36 20.09
C ASP A 435 -4.26 -31.51 20.20
N GLY A 436 -5.45 -31.38 19.60
CA GLY A 436 -6.43 -32.47 19.51
C GLY A 436 -7.83 -32.20 20.07
N VAL A 437 -8.09 -31.02 20.65
CA VAL A 437 -9.44 -30.70 21.14
C VAL A 437 -10.39 -30.52 19.94
N SER A 438 -11.29 -31.49 19.77
CA SER A 438 -12.37 -31.41 18.79
C SER A 438 -13.49 -30.49 19.28
N ILE A 439 -13.97 -29.62 18.40
CA ILE A 439 -15.12 -28.74 18.66
C ILE A 439 -16.27 -29.18 17.76
N ASP A 440 -17.40 -29.52 18.36
CA ASP A 440 -18.65 -29.87 17.69
C ASP A 440 -19.76 -28.94 18.18
N LEU A 441 -20.37 -28.21 17.23
CA LEU A 441 -21.41 -27.22 17.47
C LEU A 441 -22.78 -27.66 16.91
N SER A 442 -22.90 -28.92 16.46
CA SER A 442 -24.09 -29.40 15.75
C SER A 442 -25.35 -29.53 16.62
N SER A 443 -25.17 -29.69 17.94
CA SER A 443 -26.26 -29.83 18.91
C SER A 443 -25.91 -29.12 20.23
N GLU A 444 -26.91 -28.88 21.08
CA GLU A 444 -26.69 -28.28 22.41
C GLU A 444 -25.77 -29.16 23.27
N GLU A 445 -26.03 -30.47 23.30
CA GLU A 445 -25.24 -31.45 24.06
C GLU A 445 -23.77 -31.52 23.58
N SER A 446 -23.54 -31.55 22.27
CA SER A 446 -22.18 -31.56 21.69
C SER A 446 -21.45 -30.24 21.93
N THR A 447 -22.16 -29.11 21.88
CA THR A 447 -21.60 -27.79 22.17
C THR A 447 -21.16 -27.71 23.64
N GLU A 448 -21.97 -28.20 24.57
CA GLU A 448 -21.60 -28.27 25.99
C GLU A 448 -20.41 -29.20 26.24
N ALA A 449 -20.36 -30.36 25.58
CA ALA A 449 -19.24 -31.27 25.67
C ALA A 449 -17.94 -30.63 25.15
N SER A 450 -18.02 -29.92 24.02
CA SER A 450 -16.91 -29.18 23.42
C SER A 450 -16.43 -28.04 24.33
N ALA A 451 -17.35 -27.32 24.97
CA ALA A 451 -17.03 -26.29 25.95
C ALA A 451 -16.24 -26.88 27.14
N LYS A 452 -16.69 -28.02 27.68
CA LYS A 452 -16.01 -28.71 28.79
C LYS A 452 -14.61 -29.21 28.39
N ALA A 453 -14.49 -29.82 27.22
CA ALA A 453 -13.20 -30.32 26.71
C ALA A 453 -12.19 -29.18 26.50
N LEU A 454 -12.62 -28.09 25.86
CA LEU A 454 -11.77 -26.92 25.62
C LEU A 454 -11.42 -26.23 26.95
N HIS A 455 -12.36 -26.10 27.88
CA HIS A 455 -12.07 -25.55 29.20
C HIS A 455 -11.02 -26.38 29.96
N ALA A 456 -11.11 -27.71 29.92
CA ALA A 456 -10.15 -28.59 30.57
C ALA A 456 -8.74 -28.44 29.98
N ALA A 457 -8.62 -28.35 28.65
CA ALA A 457 -7.33 -28.16 27.98
C ALA A 457 -6.69 -26.79 28.24
N LEU A 458 -7.51 -25.77 28.54
CA LEU A 458 -7.05 -24.41 28.85
C LEU A 458 -6.73 -24.19 30.34
N HIS A 459 -7.08 -25.16 31.20
CA HIS A 459 -6.91 -25.04 32.63
C HIS A 459 -5.47 -25.32 33.04
N ASP A 460 -4.78 -24.31 33.57
CA ASP A 460 -3.46 -24.44 34.18
C ASP A 460 -3.60 -24.11 35.68
N GLU A 461 -3.44 -25.11 36.54
CA GLU A 461 -3.55 -24.95 38.00
C GLU A 461 -2.54 -23.93 38.58
N THR A 462 -1.44 -23.66 37.86
CA THR A 462 -0.39 -22.72 38.31
C THR A 462 -0.68 -21.27 37.94
N LEU A 463 -1.52 -21.05 36.93
CA LEU A 463 -1.93 -19.72 36.48
C LEU A 463 -3.33 -19.42 37.01
N LYS A 464 -3.45 -18.46 37.93
CA LYS A 464 -4.73 -17.88 38.40
C LYS A 464 -5.48 -17.08 37.31
N ASN A 465 -5.38 -17.49 36.04
CA ASN A 465 -6.04 -16.85 34.91
C ASN A 465 -7.39 -17.56 34.71
N GLU A 466 -8.47 -16.97 35.22
CA GLU A 466 -9.84 -17.44 35.01
C GLU A 466 -10.19 -17.36 33.51
N VAL A 467 -9.90 -18.44 32.78
CA VAL A 467 -10.44 -18.67 31.44
C VAL A 467 -11.76 -19.39 31.60
N ARG A 468 -12.80 -18.88 30.96
CA ARG A 468 -14.11 -19.53 30.91
C ARG A 468 -14.45 -19.83 29.46
N VAL A 469 -14.98 -21.02 29.21
CA VAL A 469 -15.52 -21.40 27.91
C VAL A 469 -17.02 -21.58 28.08
N VAL A 470 -17.80 -20.71 27.45
CA VAL A 470 -19.25 -20.62 27.64
C VAL A 470 -19.94 -20.95 26.32
N PRO A 471 -20.82 -21.97 26.28
CA PRO A 471 -21.64 -22.24 25.11
C PRO A 471 -22.65 -21.11 24.90
N SER A 472 -22.91 -20.74 23.65
CA SER A 472 -23.82 -19.65 23.30
C SER A 472 -24.65 -20.02 22.07
N TYR A 473 -25.90 -19.55 22.05
CA TYR A 473 -26.86 -19.77 20.96
C TYR A 473 -27.47 -18.44 20.52
N ASP A 474 -27.43 -18.15 19.22
CA ASP A 474 -28.13 -17.02 18.61
C ASP A 474 -29.49 -17.51 18.05
N PRO A 475 -30.62 -17.15 18.67
CA PRO A 475 -31.94 -17.62 18.24
C PRO A 475 -32.42 -16.99 16.92
N VAL A 476 -31.81 -15.89 16.46
CA VAL A 476 -32.19 -15.22 15.20
C VAL A 476 -31.50 -15.88 14.02
N ARG A 477 -30.23 -16.26 14.20
CA ARG A 477 -29.43 -16.92 13.17
C ARG A 477 -29.48 -18.45 13.25
N GLU A 478 -30.02 -18.98 14.35
CA GLU A 478 -30.03 -20.40 14.70
C GLU A 478 -28.61 -21.02 14.76
N LEU A 479 -27.61 -20.20 15.14
CA LEU A 479 -26.21 -20.59 15.18
C LEU A 479 -25.73 -20.85 16.61
N ARG A 480 -24.88 -21.87 16.77
CA ARG A 480 -24.18 -22.16 18.04
C ARG A 480 -22.73 -21.67 17.99
N SER A 481 -22.20 -21.33 19.16
CA SER A 481 -20.80 -20.90 19.30
C SER A 481 -20.25 -21.17 20.70
N LEU A 482 -18.92 -21.16 20.81
CA LEU A 482 -18.20 -21.17 22.08
C LEU A 482 -17.57 -19.80 22.32
N ARG A 483 -17.91 -19.18 23.45
CA ARG A 483 -17.29 -17.95 23.92
C ARG A 483 -16.15 -18.29 24.85
N VAL A 484 -14.92 -18.02 24.43
CA VAL A 484 -13.73 -18.12 25.28
C VAL A 484 -13.47 -16.74 25.90
N GLU A 485 -13.69 -16.64 27.21
CA GLU A 485 -13.57 -15.42 28.01
C GLU A 485 -12.31 -15.52 28.87
N ARG A 486 -11.34 -14.63 28.64
CA ARG A 486 -10.07 -14.58 29.40
C ARG A 486 -9.90 -13.23 30.07
N ALA A 487 -9.70 -13.23 31.38
CA ALA A 487 -9.32 -12.03 32.12
C ALA A 487 -7.88 -11.60 31.78
N HIS A 488 -7.70 -10.34 31.41
CA HIS A 488 -6.40 -9.74 31.09
C HIS A 488 -6.35 -8.29 31.61
N HIS A 489 -5.51 -8.05 32.64
CA HIS A 489 -5.35 -6.75 33.30
C HIS A 489 -6.67 -6.06 33.71
N GLY A 490 -7.62 -6.81 34.27
CA GLY A 490 -8.91 -6.29 34.74
C GLY A 490 -9.99 -6.16 33.67
N ASN A 491 -9.68 -6.40 32.39
CA ASN A 491 -10.65 -6.49 31.31
C ASN A 491 -10.87 -7.95 30.92
N VAL A 492 -12.09 -8.30 30.49
CA VAL A 492 -12.38 -9.63 29.94
C VAL A 492 -12.29 -9.54 28.42
N ARG A 493 -11.36 -10.29 27.84
CA ARG A 493 -11.29 -10.48 26.39
C ARG A 493 -12.16 -11.68 26.02
N VAL A 494 -13.12 -11.47 25.13
CA VAL A 494 -13.99 -12.53 24.63
C VAL A 494 -13.59 -12.84 23.19
N SER A 495 -13.39 -14.12 22.89
CA SER A 495 -13.30 -14.65 21.53
C SER A 495 -14.41 -15.65 21.28
N VAL A 496 -14.93 -15.69 20.06
CA VAL A 496 -16.08 -16.53 19.68
C VAL A 496 -15.63 -17.51 18.62
N ILE A 497 -15.72 -18.80 18.93
CA ILE A 497 -15.55 -19.91 17.99
C ILE A 497 -16.94 -20.32 17.52
N ASP A 498 -17.28 -20.02 16.28
CA ASP A 498 -18.57 -20.30 15.66
C ASP A 498 -18.44 -21.32 14.52
N GLU A 499 -19.58 -21.74 13.97
CA GLU A 499 -19.66 -22.68 12.85
C GLU A 499 -18.94 -22.14 11.60
N GLU A 500 -19.01 -20.82 11.34
CA GLU A 500 -18.32 -20.21 10.20
C GLU A 500 -16.80 -20.38 10.31
N PHE A 501 -16.23 -20.18 11.50
CA PHE A 501 -14.81 -20.41 11.73
C PHE A 501 -14.40 -21.87 11.45
N GLN A 502 -15.23 -22.85 11.80
CA GLN A 502 -14.96 -24.28 11.55
C GLN A 502 -14.83 -24.61 10.06
N HIS A 503 -15.48 -23.83 9.19
CA HIS A 503 -15.40 -24.00 7.74
C HIS A 503 -14.20 -23.30 7.09
N THR A 504 -13.44 -22.51 7.85
CA THR A 504 -12.27 -21.81 7.30
C THR A 504 -11.09 -22.75 7.06
N ALA A 505 -10.29 -22.46 6.02
CA ALA A 505 -9.04 -23.19 5.76
C ALA A 505 -8.06 -23.13 6.94
N ASP A 506 -8.11 -22.05 7.71
CA ASP A 506 -7.28 -21.86 8.90
C ASP A 506 -7.63 -22.85 10.00
N TYR A 507 -8.92 -23.02 10.30
CA TYR A 507 -9.37 -24.04 11.26
C TYR A 507 -9.06 -25.45 10.77
N GLN A 508 -9.31 -25.74 9.50
CA GLN A 508 -9.01 -27.05 8.90
C GLN A 508 -7.51 -27.40 8.96
N GLN A 509 -6.63 -26.40 8.87
CA GLN A 509 -5.18 -26.60 9.04
C GLN A 509 -4.82 -27.01 10.48
N LEU A 510 -5.45 -26.42 11.49
CA LEU A 510 -5.25 -26.81 12.90
C LEU A 510 -5.72 -28.25 13.14
N VAL A 511 -6.92 -28.59 12.66
CA VAL A 511 -7.48 -29.96 12.77
C VAL A 511 -6.62 -30.99 12.01
N THR A 512 -6.12 -30.64 10.83
CA THR A 512 -5.22 -31.52 10.06
C THR A 512 -3.92 -31.79 10.83
N THR A 513 -3.38 -30.76 11.47
CA THR A 513 -2.17 -30.89 12.29
C THR A 513 -2.43 -31.73 13.54
N ALA A 514 -3.57 -31.53 14.20
CA ALA A 514 -4.00 -32.34 15.34
C ALA A 514 -4.06 -33.83 14.99
N LYS A 515 -4.74 -34.18 13.89
CA LYS A 515 -4.82 -35.56 13.38
C LYS A 515 -3.45 -36.14 13.02
N THR A 516 -2.53 -35.29 12.55
CA THR A 516 -1.16 -35.71 12.19
C THR A 516 -0.34 -36.06 13.42
N PHE A 517 -0.59 -35.42 14.56
CA PHE A 517 0.14 -35.64 15.81
C PHE A 517 -0.59 -36.56 16.81
N GLU A 518 -1.85 -36.90 16.54
CA GLU A 518 -2.63 -37.84 17.33
C GLU A 518 -1.91 -39.19 17.43
N GLY A 519 -1.56 -39.59 18.65
CA GLY A 519 -0.86 -40.85 18.93
C GLY A 519 0.59 -40.92 18.44
N LEU A 520 1.13 -39.84 17.87
CA LEU A 520 2.49 -39.78 17.32
C LEU A 520 3.56 -39.84 18.43
N ILE A 521 3.35 -39.11 19.53
CA ILE A 521 4.29 -39.06 20.66
C ILE A 521 3.73 -39.93 21.79
N GLN A 522 4.49 -40.94 22.20
CA GLN A 522 4.12 -41.88 23.25
C GLN A 522 5.16 -41.88 24.37
N ALA A 523 4.92 -42.68 25.42
CA ALA A 523 5.86 -42.84 26.51
C ALA A 523 7.24 -43.27 26.00
N GLY A 524 8.29 -42.60 26.47
CA GLY A 524 9.67 -42.85 26.06
C GLY A 524 10.07 -42.19 24.72
N ALA A 525 9.27 -41.28 24.17
CA ALA A 525 9.63 -40.54 22.97
C ALA A 525 10.87 -39.65 23.17
N VAL A 526 11.75 -39.63 22.16
CA VAL A 526 13.02 -38.89 22.20
C VAL A 526 13.26 -38.22 20.85
N ILE A 527 13.62 -36.94 20.88
CA ILE A 527 14.17 -36.24 19.71
C ILE A 527 15.70 -36.28 19.77
N LYS A 528 16.34 -36.60 18.63
CA LYS A 528 17.79 -36.69 18.48
C LYS A 528 18.27 -35.75 17.39
N ARG A 529 19.49 -35.22 17.55
CA ARG A 529 20.22 -34.50 16.51
C ARG A 529 21.72 -34.72 16.72
N GLY A 530 22.34 -35.47 15.82
CA GLY A 530 23.71 -35.94 16.01
C GLY A 530 23.85 -36.74 17.31
N GLU A 531 24.80 -36.35 18.17
CA GLU A 531 25.05 -37.02 19.46
C GLU A 531 24.14 -36.54 20.60
N ARG A 532 23.32 -35.51 20.38
CA ARG A 532 22.43 -34.95 21.42
C ARG A 532 21.04 -35.54 21.31
N SER A 533 20.39 -35.73 22.46
CA SER A 533 19.01 -36.20 22.55
C SER A 533 18.26 -35.55 23.71
N MET A 534 16.93 -35.43 23.57
CA MET A 534 16.04 -34.95 24.62
C MET A 534 14.75 -35.78 24.63
N ALA A 535 14.29 -36.19 25.82
CA ALA A 535 12.97 -36.78 25.98
C ALA A 535 11.89 -35.72 25.70
N VAL A 536 10.83 -36.10 24.98
CA VAL A 536 9.76 -35.20 24.56
C VAL A 536 8.41 -35.77 24.94
N THR A 537 7.50 -34.89 25.36
CA THR A 537 6.11 -35.23 25.72
C THR A 537 5.13 -34.88 24.61
N ASP A 538 5.54 -34.01 23.69
CA ASP A 538 4.73 -33.51 22.59
C ASP A 538 5.65 -33.06 21.43
N PHE A 539 5.08 -32.86 20.23
CA PHE A 539 5.85 -32.45 19.07
C PHE A 539 6.34 -30.99 19.16
N LYS A 540 5.63 -30.13 19.91
CA LYS A 540 5.97 -28.71 20.14
C LYS A 540 7.31 -28.57 20.87
N SER A 541 7.53 -29.35 21.92
CA SER A 541 8.76 -29.40 22.71
C SER A 541 9.93 -29.95 21.88
N ALA A 542 9.67 -30.97 21.04
CA ALA A 542 10.65 -31.47 20.08
C ALA A 542 11.12 -30.37 19.11
N MET A 543 10.17 -29.65 18.49
CA MET A 543 10.48 -28.57 17.57
C MET A 543 11.21 -27.40 18.23
N LYS A 544 10.79 -26.99 19.44
CA LYS A 544 11.45 -25.94 20.22
C LYS A 544 12.91 -26.29 20.51
N TRP A 545 13.18 -27.53 20.86
CA TRP A 545 14.53 -28.01 21.11
C TRP A 545 15.39 -28.04 19.84
N LEU A 546 14.86 -28.56 18.73
CA LEU A 546 15.57 -28.60 17.44
C LEU A 546 15.97 -27.20 16.95
N LEU A 547 15.05 -26.25 17.00
CA LEU A 547 15.31 -24.87 16.58
C LEU A 547 16.35 -24.19 17.49
N ALA A 548 16.25 -24.38 18.81
CA ALA A 548 17.20 -23.81 19.76
C ALA A 548 18.62 -24.41 19.60
N ASP A 549 18.73 -25.72 19.33
CA ASP A 549 20.01 -26.36 19.05
C ASP A 549 20.60 -25.89 17.71
N ALA A 550 19.76 -25.66 16.69
CA ALA A 550 20.19 -25.08 15.42
C ALA A 550 20.73 -23.67 15.57
N GLU A 551 20.08 -22.82 16.36
CA GLU A 551 20.50 -21.44 16.58
C GLU A 551 21.86 -21.35 17.30
N ARG A 552 22.16 -22.27 18.22
CA ARG A 552 23.46 -22.32 18.93
C ARG A 552 24.66 -22.55 18.01
N ASN A 553 24.45 -23.25 16.89
CA ASN A 553 25.53 -23.66 15.98
C ASN A 553 25.71 -22.71 14.79
N VAL A 554 25.03 -21.56 14.80
CA VAL A 554 24.98 -20.63 13.68
C VAL A 554 25.38 -19.22 14.12
N SER A 555 26.25 -18.58 13.33
CA SER A 555 26.49 -17.14 13.45
C SER A 555 25.53 -16.38 12.54
N LYS A 556 24.77 -15.45 13.13
CA LYS A 556 23.81 -14.59 12.42
C LYS A 556 24.31 -13.15 12.41
N GLN A 557 24.58 -12.63 11.21
CA GLN A 557 24.84 -11.21 10.99
C GLN A 557 23.63 -10.60 10.27
N ARG A 558 23.12 -9.48 10.80
CA ARG A 558 22.06 -8.69 10.15
C ARG A 558 22.67 -7.42 9.58
N TYR A 559 22.46 -7.17 8.29
CA TYR A 559 22.82 -5.91 7.65
C TYR A 559 21.76 -4.85 7.96
N LYS A 560 22.21 -3.66 8.37
CA LYS A 560 21.33 -2.51 8.65
C LYS A 560 21.62 -1.31 7.73
N GLY A 561 22.56 -1.47 6.81
CA GLY A 561 23.16 -0.47 5.91
C GLY A 561 24.50 -0.99 5.41
#